data_AF-A0AAV7K697-F1
#
_entry.id   AF-A0AAV7K697-F1
#
_cell.length_a   1.000
_cell.length_b   1.000
_cell.length_c   1.000
_cell.angle_alpha   90.00
_cell.angle_beta   90.00
_cell.angle_gamma   90.00
#
_symmetry.space_group_name_H-M   'P 1'
#
loop_
_entity.id
_entity.type
_entity.pdbx_description
1 polymer ?
#
loop_
_entity_poly.entity_id
_entity_poly.type
_entity_poly.pdbx_seq_one_letter_code
_entity_poly.pdbx_strand_id
1 'polypeptide(L)'
;MATKLPLMECILHQSITISDKKYFIYFDIKETKISIIVTNVSNTWHTDALPSNVFPVLKIDSIKGLKEFLTKNLQMAVKMSFEDPKLYLQIGTKQLLKLELNEISDSRNVLFEVLENVSQQSHKVEMHCDTLQLKVSKLESDFLKGDTNPMPLPERRKGRQPKIKCPEGASLINPSSKRKKLAKGVNFDD
;
A
#
# COMPACT_ATOMS: atom_id res chain seq x y z
N MET A 1 -22.82 -2.96 25.61
CA MET A 1 -21.54 -2.28 25.28
C MET A 1 -20.66 -3.28 24.57
N ALA A 2 -20.52 -3.18 23.25
CA ALA A 2 -19.61 -4.05 22.51
C ALA A 2 -18.18 -3.54 22.75
N THR A 3 -17.40 -4.29 23.51
CA THR A 3 -15.96 -4.10 23.61
C THR A 3 -15.39 -4.23 22.20
N LYS A 4 -14.96 -3.11 21.62
CA LYS A 4 -14.11 -3.11 20.43
C LYS A 4 -12.88 -3.93 20.78
N LEU A 5 -12.84 -5.18 20.33
CA LEU A 5 -11.60 -5.95 20.32
C LEU A 5 -10.58 -5.14 19.52
N PRO A 6 -9.36 -4.93 20.04
CA PRO A 6 -8.32 -4.27 19.28
C PRO A 6 -8.15 -5.05 17.98
N LEU A 7 -8.33 -4.34 16.85
CA LEU A 7 -8.15 -4.89 15.51
C LEU A 7 -6.75 -5.53 15.46
N MET A 8 -6.72 -6.86 15.39
CA MET A 8 -5.50 -7.57 15.02
C MET A 8 -5.14 -7.17 13.61
N GLU A 9 -3.98 -6.53 13.45
CA GLU A 9 -3.35 -6.39 12.15
C GLU A 9 -2.41 -7.57 11.97
N CYS A 10 -3.00 -8.72 11.60
CA CYS A 10 -2.24 -9.83 11.06
C CYS A 10 -1.92 -9.51 9.60
N ILE A 11 -0.63 -9.44 9.28
CA ILE A 11 -0.16 -9.26 7.91
C ILE A 11 0.42 -10.60 7.46
N LEU A 12 -0.33 -11.33 6.62
CA LEU A 12 0.24 -12.40 5.81
C LEU A 12 1.16 -11.72 4.80
N HIS A 13 2.44 -12.04 4.86
CA HIS A 13 3.41 -11.22 4.14
C HIS A 13 4.11 -11.98 3.01
N GLN A 14 4.40 -13.27 3.20
CA GLN A 14 5.09 -14.03 2.16
C GLN A 14 4.92 -15.55 2.29
N SER A 15 4.94 -16.23 1.14
CA SER A 15 5.21 -17.67 1.06
C SER A 15 6.63 -17.89 0.52
N ILE A 16 7.39 -18.76 1.17
CA ILE A 16 8.76 -19.12 0.78
C ILE A 16 8.81 -20.62 0.58
N THR A 17 9.44 -21.06 -0.50
CA THR A 17 9.66 -22.50 -0.76
C THR A 17 11.10 -22.85 -0.44
N ILE A 18 11.31 -23.83 0.44
CA ILE A 18 12.64 -24.35 0.80
C ILE A 18 12.56 -25.88 0.73
N SER A 19 13.42 -26.49 -0.09
CA SER A 19 13.51 -27.96 -0.23
C SER A 19 12.13 -28.60 -0.46
N ASP A 20 11.39 -28.09 -1.44
CA ASP A 20 10.03 -28.49 -1.84
C ASP A 20 8.92 -28.30 -0.80
N LYS A 21 9.22 -27.74 0.38
CA LYS A 21 8.24 -27.37 1.39
C LYS A 21 7.89 -25.89 1.29
N LYS A 22 6.60 -25.60 1.33
CA LYS A 22 6.09 -24.22 1.41
C LYS A 22 5.97 -23.79 2.88
N TYR A 23 6.51 -22.62 3.17
CA TYR A 23 6.45 -21.96 4.46
C TYR A 23 5.72 -20.64 4.29
N PHE A 24 4.90 -20.30 5.26
CA PHE A 24 4.14 -19.06 5.34
C PHE A 24 4.64 -18.24 6.52
N ILE A 25 4.82 -16.95 6.29
CA ILE A 25 5.30 -16.01 7.30
C ILE A 25 4.20 -15.01 7.61
N TYR A 26 3.85 -14.94 8.89
CA TYR A 26 2.85 -14.05 9.44
C TYR A 26 3.47 -13.16 10.51
N PHE A 27 3.02 -11.92 10.53
CA PHE A 27 3.35 -10.97 11.59
C PHE A 27 2.05 -10.57 12.30
N ASP A 28 1.99 -10.82 13.60
CA ASP A 28 0.97 -10.29 14.50
C ASP A 28 1.61 -9.16 15.31
N ILE A 29 1.31 -7.92 14.93
CA ILE A 29 1.89 -6.72 15.53
C ILE A 29 0.81 -6.02 16.35
N LYS A 30 0.94 -6.14 17.67
CA LYS A 30 0.13 -5.45 18.67
C LYS A 30 1.00 -4.39 19.36
N GLU A 31 0.37 -3.41 20.01
CA GLU A 31 1.12 -2.37 20.74
C GLU A 31 2.02 -2.94 21.84
N THR A 32 1.56 -4.03 22.46
CA THR A 32 2.21 -4.66 23.60
C THR A 32 3.01 -5.91 23.25
N LYS A 33 2.83 -6.45 22.03
CA LYS A 33 3.35 -7.76 21.65
C LYS A 33 3.64 -7.82 20.16
N ILE A 34 4.80 -8.37 19.80
CA ILE A 34 5.17 -8.60 18.42
C ILE A 34 5.42 -10.09 18.27
N SER A 35 4.53 -10.75 17.52
CA SER A 35 4.67 -12.16 17.21
C SER A 35 4.98 -12.37 15.73
N ILE A 36 6.03 -13.14 15.47
CA ILE A 36 6.42 -13.57 14.14
C ILE A 36 6.17 -15.06 14.10
N ILE A 37 5.34 -15.49 13.17
CA ILE A 37 4.90 -16.88 13.07
C ILE A 37 5.33 -17.38 11.70
N VAL A 38 6.07 -18.49 11.68
CA VAL A 38 6.44 -19.21 10.46
C VAL A 38 5.81 -20.59 10.53
N THR A 39 5.11 -21.01 9.49
CA THR A 39 4.47 -22.34 9.48
C THR A 39 4.53 -23.01 8.12
N ASN A 40 4.64 -24.33 8.11
CA ASN A 40 4.45 -25.16 6.92
C ASN A 40 3.19 -26.05 7.05
N VAL A 41 2.19 -25.60 7.82
CA VAL A 41 0.95 -26.31 8.16
C VAL A 41 1.15 -27.50 9.13
N SER A 42 2.29 -28.19 9.06
CA SER A 42 2.62 -29.29 9.98
C SER A 42 3.28 -28.81 11.27
N ASN A 43 4.22 -27.87 11.13
CA ASN A 43 5.02 -27.30 12.20
C ASN A 43 4.85 -25.78 12.21
N THR A 44 4.85 -25.20 13.40
CA THR A 44 4.75 -23.76 13.62
C THR A 44 5.90 -23.30 14.49
N TRP A 45 6.65 -22.32 14.01
CA TRP A 45 7.67 -21.62 14.78
C TRP A 45 7.15 -20.24 15.10
N HIS A 46 7.43 -19.75 16.30
CA HIS A 46 7.01 -18.42 16.70
C HIS A 46 8.08 -17.70 17.53
N THR A 47 7.98 -16.37 17.56
CA THR A 47 8.60 -15.53 18.59
C THR A 47 7.51 -14.86 19.39
N ASP A 48 7.45 -15.11 20.69
CA ASP A 48 6.65 -14.28 21.59
C ASP A 48 7.54 -13.19 22.21
N ALA A 49 7.72 -12.08 21.50
CA ALA A 49 8.69 -11.06 21.87
C ALA A 49 8.01 -9.73 22.20
N LEU A 50 8.45 -9.13 23.30
CA LEU A 50 8.13 -7.74 23.61
C LEU A 50 8.81 -6.82 22.58
N PRO A 51 8.20 -5.66 22.25
CA PRO A 51 8.83 -4.66 21.38
C PRO A 51 10.27 -4.33 21.77
N SER A 52 10.56 -4.27 23.07
CA SER A 52 11.89 -4.04 23.63
C SER A 52 12.96 -5.03 23.16
N ASN A 53 12.57 -6.24 22.77
CA ASN A 53 13.50 -7.29 22.34
C ASN A 53 13.67 -7.28 20.81
N VAL A 54 12.63 -6.90 20.07
CA VAL A 54 12.62 -6.91 18.60
C VAL A 54 13.23 -5.63 18.02
N PHE A 55 12.87 -4.48 18.60
CA PHE A 55 13.27 -3.16 18.13
C PHE A 55 14.80 -2.97 18.05
N PRO A 56 15.59 -3.37 19.07
CA PRO A 56 17.05 -3.27 18.98
C PRO A 56 17.66 -4.18 17.91
N VAL A 57 17.12 -5.39 17.74
CA VAL A 57 17.59 -6.37 16.75
C VAL A 57 17.36 -5.86 15.33
N LEU A 58 16.19 -5.26 15.10
CA LEU A 58 15.82 -4.71 13.80
C LEU A 58 16.30 -3.26 13.59
N LYS A 59 16.86 -2.62 14.63
CA LYS A 59 17.22 -1.19 14.65
C LYS A 59 16.05 -0.29 14.28
N ILE A 60 14.94 -0.48 14.98
CA ILE A 60 13.66 0.19 14.74
C ILE A 60 13.18 0.80 16.05
N ASP A 61 12.65 2.01 16.00
CA ASP A 61 12.30 2.76 17.22
C ASP A 61 10.79 2.82 17.48
N SER A 62 9.97 2.33 16.54
CA SER A 62 8.52 2.38 16.65
C SER A 62 7.81 1.27 15.87
N ILE A 63 6.56 0.98 16.24
CA ILE A 63 5.68 0.04 15.52
C ILE A 63 5.45 0.48 14.07
N LYS A 64 5.31 1.79 13.83
CA LYS A 64 5.18 2.33 12.48
C LYS A 64 6.43 2.05 11.65
N GLY A 65 7.61 2.28 12.24
CA GLY A 65 8.90 1.93 11.63
C GLY A 65 9.03 0.42 11.37
N LEU A 66 8.46 -0.43 12.23
CA LEU A 66 8.42 -1.86 12.00
C LEU A 66 7.58 -2.21 10.77
N LYS A 67 6.37 -1.68 10.64
CA LYS A 67 5.51 -1.93 9.48
C LYS A 67 6.18 -1.49 8.18
N GLU A 68 6.82 -0.31 8.17
CA GLU A 68 7.56 0.20 7.03
C GLU A 68 8.76 -0.68 6.68
N PHE A 69 9.54 -1.08 7.70
CA PHE A 69 10.67 -2.00 7.55
C PHE A 69 10.22 -3.34 6.94
N LEU A 70 9.16 -3.93 7.47
CA LEU A 70 8.63 -5.20 6.99
C LEU A 70 8.13 -5.06 5.56
N THR A 71 7.34 -4.03 5.26
CA THR A 71 6.83 -3.77 3.90
C THR A 71 7.96 -3.66 2.88
N LYS A 72 9.05 -2.99 3.24
CA LYS A 72 10.20 -2.77 2.36
C LYS A 72 11.09 -4.01 2.18
N ASN A 73 11.36 -4.74 3.26
CA ASN A 73 12.40 -5.78 3.24
C ASN A 73 11.86 -7.18 2.96
N LEU A 74 10.61 -7.49 3.32
CA LEU A 74 10.07 -8.83 3.07
C LEU A 74 9.87 -9.13 1.59
N GLN A 75 9.51 -8.14 0.77
CA GLN A 75 9.39 -8.36 -0.67
C GLN A 75 10.72 -8.62 -1.36
N MET A 76 11.84 -8.19 -0.76
CA MET A 76 13.14 -8.16 -1.44
C MET A 76 14.14 -9.21 -0.96
N ALA A 77 14.11 -9.58 0.33
CA ALA A 77 15.13 -10.45 0.89
C ALA A 77 14.66 -11.11 2.19
N VAL A 78 14.11 -12.32 2.08
CA VAL A 78 13.87 -13.18 3.24
C VAL A 78 14.62 -14.50 3.04
N LYS A 79 15.42 -14.88 4.03
CA LYS A 79 16.10 -16.18 4.07
C LYS A 79 15.73 -16.87 5.37
N MET A 80 15.64 -18.20 5.32
CA MET A 80 15.44 -19.01 6.50
C MET A 80 16.51 -20.09 6.58
N SER A 81 16.96 -20.36 7.80
CA SER A 81 17.84 -21.48 8.13
C SER A 81 17.30 -22.22 9.35
N PHE A 82 17.59 -23.51 9.42
CA PHE A 82 17.07 -24.39 10.47
C PHE A 82 18.24 -24.93 11.29
N GLU A 83 18.15 -24.84 12.61
CA GLU A 83 18.98 -25.58 13.56
C GLU A 83 18.02 -26.22 14.56
N ASP A 84 17.51 -27.41 14.24
CA ASP A 84 16.46 -28.11 15.00
C ASP A 84 16.71 -28.05 16.53
N PRO A 85 15.77 -27.51 17.33
CA PRO A 85 14.37 -27.12 17.05
C PRO A 85 14.14 -25.63 16.70
N LYS A 86 15.18 -24.89 16.34
CA LYS A 86 15.14 -23.45 16.09
C LYS A 86 15.06 -23.14 14.61
N LEU A 87 14.32 -22.07 14.29
CA LEU A 87 14.26 -21.48 12.97
C LEU A 87 14.84 -20.07 13.04
N TYR A 88 15.77 -19.75 12.15
CA TYR A 88 16.30 -18.39 12.06
C TYR A 88 15.76 -17.73 10.80
N LEU A 89 15.09 -16.60 11.00
CA LEU A 89 14.52 -15.79 9.95
C LEU A 89 15.41 -14.58 9.73
N GLN A 90 16.02 -14.48 8.55
CA GLN A 90 16.75 -13.29 8.14
C GLN A 90 15.85 -12.41 7.28
N ILE A 91 15.60 -11.18 7.74
CA ILE A 91 14.85 -10.16 6.99
C ILE A 91 15.85 -9.07 6.56
N GLY A 92 15.96 -8.84 5.25
CA GLY A 92 16.94 -7.91 4.69
C GLY A 92 18.37 -8.46 4.74
N THR A 93 19.36 -7.57 4.86
CA THR A 93 20.78 -7.93 4.65
C THR A 93 21.51 -8.44 5.89
N LYS A 94 21.03 -8.18 7.12
CA LYS A 94 21.83 -8.44 8.34
C LYS A 94 21.08 -8.89 9.59
N GLN A 95 19.75 -8.87 9.59
CA GLN A 95 18.98 -9.02 10.83
C GLN A 95 18.41 -10.43 10.93
N LEU A 96 18.89 -11.17 11.93
CA LEU A 96 18.52 -12.56 12.18
C LEU A 96 17.60 -12.62 13.40
N LEU A 97 16.38 -13.09 13.21
CA LEU A 97 15.41 -13.34 14.26
C LEU A 97 15.41 -14.83 14.56
N LYS A 98 15.51 -15.19 15.83
CA LYS A 98 15.46 -16.58 16.29
C LYS A 98 14.02 -16.90 16.69
N LEU A 99 13.43 -17.90 16.04
CA LEU A 99 12.11 -18.45 16.33
C LEU A 99 12.23 -19.84 16.94
N GLU A 100 11.31 -20.14 17.85
CA GLU A 100 11.26 -21.42 18.56
C GLU A 100 10.07 -22.23 18.07
N LEU A 101 10.28 -23.54 17.91
CA LEU A 101 9.23 -24.47 17.52
C LEU A 101 8.19 -24.54 18.64
N ASN A 102 6.92 -24.35 18.28
CA ASN A 102 5.82 -24.49 19.23
C ASN A 102 5.49 -25.95 19.51
N GLU A 103 4.98 -26.19 20.72
CA GLU A 103 4.30 -27.44 21.02
C GLU A 103 3.05 -27.59 20.14
N ILE A 104 2.67 -28.84 19.84
CA ILE A 104 1.62 -29.15 18.87
C ILE A 104 0.25 -28.59 19.32
N SER A 105 -0.02 -28.55 20.62
CA SER A 105 -1.25 -27.98 21.20
C SER A 105 -1.38 -26.49 20.90
N ASP A 106 -0.30 -25.73 21.12
CA ASP A 106 -0.30 -24.28 20.94
C ASP A 106 -0.24 -23.90 19.46
N SER A 107 0.43 -24.73 18.64
CA SER A 107 0.47 -24.57 17.19
C SER A 107 -0.92 -24.55 16.55
N ARG A 108 -1.87 -25.37 17.04
CA ARG A 108 -3.23 -25.41 16.50
C ARG A 108 -3.98 -24.11 16.73
N ASN A 109 -3.95 -23.58 17.95
CA ASN A 109 -4.65 -22.34 18.30
C ASN A 109 -4.11 -21.17 17.47
N VAL A 110 -2.78 -21.07 17.36
CA VAL A 110 -2.12 -20.05 16.54
C VAL A 110 -2.53 -20.19 15.06
N LEU A 111 -2.58 -21.41 14.52
CA LEU A 111 -3.02 -21.64 13.14
C LEU A 111 -4.49 -21.27 12.91
N PHE A 112 -5.38 -21.58 13.85
CA PHE A 112 -6.79 -21.19 13.76
C PHE A 112 -6.95 -19.67 13.77
N GLU A 113 -6.25 -18.98 14.67
CA GLU A 113 -6.26 -17.50 14.75
C GLU A 113 -5.72 -16.88 13.45
N VAL A 114 -4.64 -17.44 12.89
CA VAL A 114 -4.09 -17.01 11.61
C VAL A 114 -5.10 -17.23 10.47
N LEU A 115 -5.75 -18.40 10.41
CA LEU A 115 -6.73 -18.71 9.37
C LEU A 115 -7.96 -17.80 9.45
N GLU A 116 -8.47 -17.54 10.64
CA GLU A 116 -9.58 -16.62 10.87
C GLU A 116 -9.20 -15.21 10.40
N ASN A 117 -8.02 -14.73 10.77
CA ASN A 117 -7.52 -13.42 10.35
C ASN A 117 -7.37 -13.31 8.83
N VAL A 118 -6.82 -14.34 8.18
CA VAL A 118 -6.70 -14.39 6.71
C VAL A 118 -8.07 -14.38 6.04
N SER A 119 -9.04 -15.14 6.59
CA SER A 119 -10.42 -15.16 6.09
C SER A 119 -11.07 -13.78 6.18
N GLN A 120 -10.95 -13.11 7.33
CA GLN A 120 -11.47 -11.75 7.53
C GLN A 120 -10.80 -10.73 6.60
N GLN A 121 -9.48 -10.82 6.41
CA GLN A 121 -8.74 -9.97 5.48
C GLN A 121 -9.20 -10.20 4.04
N SER A 122 -9.35 -11.46 3.62
CA SER A 122 -9.84 -11.82 2.29
C SER A 122 -11.22 -11.22 2.04
N HIS A 123 -12.14 -11.37 2.98
CA HIS A 123 -13.49 -10.81 2.86
C HIS A 123 -13.48 -9.28 2.77
N LYS A 124 -12.62 -8.59 3.53
CA LYS A 124 -12.46 -7.13 3.42
C LYS A 124 -11.92 -6.70 2.07
N VAL A 125 -10.95 -7.44 1.53
CA VAL A 125 -10.38 -7.18 0.19
C VAL A 125 -11.45 -7.38 -0.87
N GLU A 126 -12.22 -8.47 -0.81
CA GLU A 126 -13.34 -8.75 -1.70
C GLU A 126 -14.37 -7.61 -1.70
N MET A 127 -14.85 -7.21 -0.51
CA MET A 127 -15.75 -6.08 -0.35
C MET A 127 -15.18 -4.76 -0.91
N HIS A 128 -13.86 -4.54 -0.77
CA HIS A 128 -13.20 -3.36 -1.30
C HIS A 128 -13.09 -3.41 -2.83
N CYS A 129 -12.77 -4.58 -3.40
CA CYS A 129 -12.74 -4.82 -4.84
C CYS A 129 -14.12 -4.60 -5.45
N ASP A 130 -15.19 -5.12 -4.85
CA ASP A 130 -16.57 -4.90 -5.30
C ASP A 130 -16.91 -3.40 -5.28
N THR A 131 -16.54 -2.70 -4.20
CA THR A 131 -16.75 -1.25 -4.08
C THR A 131 -15.99 -0.47 -5.16
N LEU A 132 -14.74 -0.86 -5.46
CA LEU A 132 -13.95 -0.25 -6.52
C LEU A 132 -14.54 -0.55 -7.90
N GLN A 133 -15.00 -1.77 -8.13
CA GLN A 133 -15.63 -2.17 -9.38
C GLN A 133 -16.90 -1.36 -9.63
N LEU A 134 -17.77 -1.20 -8.63
CA LEU A 134 -18.95 -0.33 -8.72
C LEU A 134 -18.59 1.13 -9.02
N LYS A 135 -17.52 1.66 -8.41
CA LYS A 135 -17.02 3.02 -8.71
C LYS A 135 -16.50 3.15 -10.14
N VAL A 136 -15.75 2.15 -10.62
CA VAL A 136 -15.25 2.11 -12.00
C VAL A 136 -16.42 2.04 -12.98
N SER A 137 -17.38 1.14 -12.79
CA SER A 137 -18.57 1.05 -13.65
C SER A 137 -19.40 2.34 -13.65
N LYS A 138 -19.48 3.05 -12.51
CA LYS A 138 -20.11 4.36 -12.45
C LYS A 138 -19.34 5.40 -13.26
N LEU A 139 -18.03 5.48 -13.10
CA LEU A 139 -17.16 6.40 -13.87
C LEU A 139 -17.23 6.11 -15.37
N GLU A 140 -17.23 4.84 -15.77
CA GLU A 140 -17.43 4.42 -17.17
C GLU A 140 -18.80 4.84 -17.67
N SER A 141 -19.85 4.67 -16.86
CA SER A 141 -21.20 5.12 -17.21
C SER A 141 -21.30 6.65 -17.31
N ASP A 142 -20.61 7.39 -16.46
CA ASP A 142 -20.58 8.87 -16.49
C ASP A 142 -19.77 9.38 -17.69
N PHE A 143 -18.68 8.67 -18.05
CA PHE A 143 -17.90 8.95 -19.25
C PHE A 143 -18.70 8.66 -20.53
N LEU A 144 -19.37 7.51 -20.61
CA LEU A 144 -20.20 7.12 -21.76
C LEU A 144 -21.48 7.93 -21.87
N LYS A 145 -22.09 8.31 -20.74
CA LYS A 145 -23.25 9.19 -20.71
C LYS A 145 -22.88 10.63 -20.97
N GLY A 146 -21.59 10.98 -20.90
CA GLY A 146 -21.00 12.19 -21.48
C GLY A 146 -21.98 13.34 -21.47
N ASP A 147 -22.48 13.67 -20.27
CA ASP A 147 -23.31 14.83 -20.09
C ASP A 147 -22.51 15.97 -20.69
N THR A 148 -23.05 16.54 -21.76
CA THR A 148 -22.64 17.79 -22.38
C THR A 148 -22.79 18.92 -21.37
N ASN A 149 -22.08 18.85 -20.26
CA ASN A 149 -21.68 20.03 -19.52
C ASN A 149 -20.40 20.48 -20.20
N PRO A 150 -20.46 21.42 -21.17
CA PRO A 150 -19.27 22.14 -21.55
C PRO A 150 -18.67 22.64 -20.23
N MET A 151 -17.45 22.19 -19.93
CA MET A 151 -16.62 22.72 -18.87
C MET A 151 -16.91 24.21 -18.77
N PRO A 152 -17.47 24.71 -17.63
CA PRO A 152 -17.92 26.09 -17.56
C PRO A 152 -16.73 26.94 -17.97
N LEU A 153 -16.86 27.57 -19.15
CA LEU A 153 -15.81 28.42 -19.67
C LEU A 153 -15.46 29.36 -18.52
N PRO A 154 -14.18 29.48 -18.13
CA PRO A 154 -13.81 30.38 -17.06
C PRO A 154 -14.50 31.70 -17.35
N GLU A 155 -15.37 32.13 -16.43
CA GLU A 155 -16.12 33.37 -16.59
C GLU A 155 -15.13 34.38 -17.12
N ARG A 156 -15.43 34.95 -18.30
CA ARG A 156 -14.69 36.12 -18.77
C ARG A 156 -15.03 37.24 -17.80
N ARG A 157 -14.43 37.20 -16.61
CA ARG A 157 -14.20 38.37 -15.79
C ARG A 157 -13.54 39.31 -16.78
N LYS A 158 -14.25 40.37 -17.15
CA LYS A 158 -13.66 41.52 -17.82
C LYS A 158 -12.54 41.95 -16.90
N GLY A 159 -11.34 41.43 -17.13
CA GLY A 159 -10.15 41.82 -16.39
C GLY A 159 -10.11 43.31 -16.55
N ARG A 160 -10.29 44.04 -15.44
CA ARG A 160 -9.89 45.43 -15.39
C ARG A 160 -8.40 45.37 -15.68
N GLN A 161 -8.02 45.67 -16.91
CA GLN A 161 -6.62 45.88 -17.24
C GLN A 161 -6.12 46.93 -16.25
N PRO A 162 -5.09 46.64 -15.45
CA PRO A 162 -4.44 47.70 -14.71
C PRO A 162 -3.99 48.72 -15.76
N LYS A 163 -4.45 49.97 -15.62
CA LYS A 163 -3.94 51.09 -16.42
C LYS A 163 -2.50 51.33 -15.99
N ILE A 164 -1.57 50.55 -16.54
CA ILE A 164 -0.15 50.85 -16.46
C ILE A 164 0.02 52.12 -17.30
N LYS A 165 0.39 53.22 -16.65
CA LYS A 165 0.84 54.42 -17.37
C LYS A 165 2.13 54.02 -18.10
N CYS A 166 2.12 53.98 -19.43
CA CYS A 166 3.35 53.87 -20.19
C CYS A 166 4.23 55.10 -19.90
N PRO A 167 5.51 54.94 -19.54
CA PRO A 167 6.45 56.04 -19.55
C PRO A 167 6.61 56.55 -20.99
N GLU A 168 6.75 57.86 -21.14
CA GLU A 168 6.97 58.52 -22.43
C GLU A 168 8.21 57.90 -23.13
N GLY A 169 8.04 57.44 -24.36
CA GLY A 169 9.13 56.89 -25.20
C GLY A 169 9.04 55.42 -25.59
N ALA A 170 8.03 54.65 -25.16
CA ALA A 170 7.83 53.30 -25.66
C ALA A 170 7.22 53.31 -27.09
N SER A 171 8.08 53.08 -28.08
CA SER A 171 7.75 53.08 -29.50
C SER A 171 6.55 52.17 -29.83
N LEU A 172 5.53 52.77 -30.44
CA LEU A 172 4.42 52.09 -31.10
C LEU A 172 4.96 51.28 -32.28
N ILE A 173 5.27 50.00 -32.07
CA ILE A 173 5.30 49.05 -33.20
C ILE A 173 3.84 48.82 -33.59
N ASN A 174 3.41 49.63 -34.55
CA ASN A 174 2.13 49.62 -35.21
C ASN A 174 2.01 48.35 -36.08
N PRO A 175 0.99 47.49 -35.92
CA PRO A 175 0.61 46.57 -36.98
C PRO A 175 -0.72 47.05 -37.56
N SER A 176 -0.74 48.24 -38.16
CA SER A 176 -1.72 48.57 -39.20
C SER A 176 -1.37 47.78 -40.47
N SER A 177 -1.57 46.46 -40.44
CA SER A 177 -1.62 45.68 -41.67
C SER A 177 -2.58 44.50 -41.51
N LYS A 178 -3.72 44.66 -42.17
CA LYS A 178 -4.74 43.63 -42.39
C LYS A 178 -4.10 42.37 -42.95
N ARG A 179 -3.92 41.32 -42.14
CA ARG A 179 -3.89 39.94 -42.63
C ARG A 179 -4.57 39.03 -41.62
N LYS A 180 -5.83 38.67 -41.92
CA LYS A 180 -6.47 37.46 -41.41
C LYS A 180 -5.60 36.27 -41.85
N LYS A 181 -4.76 35.74 -40.96
CA LYS A 181 -4.28 34.35 -41.09
C LYS A 181 -5.41 33.47 -40.57
N LEU A 182 -6.29 33.06 -41.48
CA LEU A 182 -7.11 31.87 -41.29
C LEU A 182 -6.12 30.69 -41.23
N ALA A 183 -6.06 29.99 -40.10
CA ALA A 183 -5.46 28.67 -40.07
C ALA A 183 -6.38 27.77 -40.91
N LYS A 184 -5.91 27.43 -42.13
CA LYS A 184 -6.56 26.43 -42.99
C LYS A 184 -6.41 25.07 -42.32
N GLY A 185 -7.56 24.44 -42.05
CA GLY A 185 -7.81 23.01 -42.19
C GLY A 185 -6.85 22.05 -41.52
N VAL A 186 -7.30 21.46 -40.42
CA VAL A 186 -7.06 20.04 -40.19
C VAL A 186 -8.42 19.38 -40.41
N ASN A 187 -8.64 18.84 -41.61
CA ASN A 187 -9.74 17.90 -41.83
C ASN A 187 -9.25 16.56 -41.29
N PHE A 188 -9.90 16.06 -40.26
CA PHE A 188 -9.99 14.62 -40.05
C PHE A 188 -11.32 14.20 -40.66
N ASP A 189 -11.26 13.38 -41.73
CA ASP A 189 -12.06 12.16 -41.88
C ASP A 189 -11.66 11.43 -43.18
N ASP A 190 -11.54 10.11 -43.01
CA ASP A 190 -11.15 8.97 -43.88
C ASP A 190 -9.72 8.88 -44.45
#